data_AF-C6WJ79-F1
#
_entry.id   AF-C6WJ79-F1
#
_cell.length_a   1.000
_cell.length_b   1.000
_cell.length_c   1.000
_cell.angle_alpha   90.00
_cell.angle_beta   90.00
_cell.angle_gamma   90.00
#
_symmetry.space_group_name_H-M   'P 1'
#
loop_
_entity.id
_entity.type
_entity.pdbx_description
1 polymer ?
#
loop_
_entity_poly.entity_id
_entity_poly.type
_entity_poly.pdbx_seq_one_letter_code
_entity_poly.pdbx_strand_id
1 'polypeptide(L)' 'MGTSNSDIKALLADLEEQGWRVVRGRYWKCYCPCAAKHLKTVKITPSDPNYITNLKGQLRRSTCWKEVGK' A
#
# COMPACT_ATOMS: atom_id res chain seq x y z
N MET A 1 0.40 -9.78 -18.18
CA MET A 1 -0.45 -9.40 -17.03
C MET A 1 -0.05 -7.99 -16.63
N GLY A 2 -0.79 -6.97 -17.08
CA GLY A 2 -0.51 -5.57 -16.73
C GLY A 2 -1.07 -5.26 -15.35
N THR A 3 -0.28 -4.63 -14.48
CA THR A 3 -0.77 -4.08 -13.20
C THR A 3 -1.91 -3.14 -13.48
N SER A 4 -3.11 -3.61 -13.21
CA SER A 4 -4.30 -2.82 -13.38
C SER A 4 -4.45 -1.95 -12.14
N ASN A 5 -4.93 -0.73 -12.35
CA ASN A 5 -5.23 0.26 -11.31
C ASN A 5 -6.06 -0.32 -10.13
N SER A 6 -6.76 -1.43 -10.38
CA SER A 6 -7.53 -2.24 -9.43
C SER A 6 -6.69 -2.79 -8.27
N ASP A 7 -5.46 -3.24 -8.50
CA ASP A 7 -4.59 -3.80 -7.45
C ASP A 7 -4.20 -2.76 -6.41
N ILE A 8 -3.98 -1.51 -6.84
CA ILE A 8 -3.71 -0.40 -5.92
C ILE A 8 -4.92 -0.14 -5.05
N LYS A 9 -6.11 -0.08 -5.65
CA LYS A 9 -7.34 0.16 -4.89
C LYS A 9 -7.57 -0.94 -3.86
N ALA A 10 -7.34 -2.20 -4.22
CA ALA A 10 -7.43 -3.32 -3.28
C ALA A 10 -6.41 -3.18 -2.13
N LEU A 11 -5.16 -2.82 -2.43
CA LEU A 11 -4.14 -2.58 -1.40
C LEU A 11 -4.51 -1.42 -0.47
N LEU A 12 -5.03 -0.33 -1.02
CA LEU A 12 -5.44 0.84 -0.23
C LEU A 12 -6.65 0.51 0.67
N ALA A 13 -7.61 -0.26 0.16
CA ALA A 13 -8.75 -0.74 0.94
C ALA A 13 -8.28 -1.62 2.11
N ASP A 14 -7.39 -2.59 1.85
CA ASP A 14 -6.85 -3.47 2.90
C ASP A 14 -6.07 -2.70 3.98
N LEU A 15 -5.30 -1.68 3.57
CA LEU A 15 -4.64 -0.77 4.50
C LEU A 15 -5.66 0.01 5.36
N GLU A 16 -6.69 0.58 4.73
CA GLU A 16 -7.72 1.33 5.42
C GLU A 16 -8.52 0.46 6.40
N GLU A 17 -8.86 -0.78 6.03
CA GLU A 17 -9.49 -1.78 6.92
C GLU A 17 -8.61 -2.12 8.14
N GLN A 18 -7.29 -2.12 7.98
CA GLN A 18 -6.34 -2.28 9.09
C GLN A 18 -6.16 -1.02 9.94
N GLY A 19 -6.96 0.03 9.71
CA GLY A 19 -6.87 1.29 10.44
C GLY A 19 -5.68 2.15 10.03
N TRP A 20 -5.11 1.92 8.84
CA TRP A 20 -4.11 2.81 8.30
C TRP A 20 -4.74 4.08 7.76
N ARG A 21 -4.07 5.21 8.01
CA ARG A 21 -4.52 6.49 7.49
C ARG A 21 -3.97 6.69 6.09
N VAL A 22 -4.82 6.56 5.09
CA VAL A 22 -4.48 6.81 3.68
C VAL A 22 -4.81 8.28 3.35
N VAL A 23 -3.82 9.02 2.85
CA VAL A 23 -3.95 10.42 2.45
C VAL A 23 -3.62 10.54 0.96
N ARG A 24 -4.55 11.09 0.19
CA ARG A 24 -4.34 11.34 -1.24
C ARG A 24 -3.66 12.68 -1.47
N GLY A 25 -2.52 12.67 -2.15
CA GLY A 25 -1.88 13.87 -2.71
C GLY A 25 -1.41 13.61 -4.15
N ARG A 26 -0.22 14.11 -4.52
CA ARG A 26 0.47 13.70 -5.77
C ARG A 26 0.85 12.21 -5.77
N TYR A 27 0.99 11.64 -4.58
CA TYR A 27 1.17 10.23 -4.29
C TYR A 27 0.19 9.87 -3.16
N TRP A 28 -0.23 8.61 -3.09
CA TRP A 28 -0.96 8.10 -1.94
C TRP A 28 0.02 7.92 -0.77
N LYS A 29 -0.25 8.54 0.38
CA LYS A 29 0.55 8.39 1.59
C LYS A 29 -0.21 7.53 2.58
N CYS A 30 0.34 6.39 2.95
CA CYS A 30 -0.25 5.47 3.92
C CYS A 30 0.53 5.58 5.23
N TYR A 31 -0.16 5.96 6.30
CA TYR A 31 0.41 6.10 7.63
C TYR A 31 -0.07 4.95 8.50
N CYS A 32 0.87 4.19 9.06
CA CYS A 32 0.57 3.10 9.97
C CYS A 32 0.22 3.67 11.36
N PRO A 33 -0.80 3.12 12.03
CA PRO A 33 -1.19 3.53 13.38
C PRO A 33 -0.22 3.06 14.48
N CYS A 34 0.84 2.32 14.14
CA CYS A 34 1.81 1.83 15.12
C CYS A 34 2.67 2.95 15.74
N ALA A 35 3.26 2.69 16.91
CA ALA A 35 4.15 3.63 17.59
C ALA A 35 5.40 4.01 16.76
N ALA A 36 5.83 3.12 15.86
CA ALA A 36 6.93 3.37 14.93
C ALA A 36 6.58 4.31 13.76
N LYS A 37 5.28 4.69 13.63
CA LYS A 37 4.78 5.65 12.63
C LYS A 37 5.29 5.37 11.21
N HIS A 38 5.19 4.12 10.76
CA HIS A 38 5.62 3.76 9.42
C HIS A 38 4.88 4.59 8.38
N LEU A 39 5.64 5.22 7.48
CA LEU A 39 5.13 5.97 6.35
C LEU A 39 5.42 5.21 5.06
N LYS A 40 4.40 4.95 4.26
CA LYS A 40 4.55 4.46 2.90
C LYS A 40 3.99 5.45 1.89
N THR A 41 4.68 5.58 0.76
CA THR A 41 4.18 6.33 -0.39
C THR A 41 3.92 5.38 -1.54
N VAL A 42 2.75 5.50 -2.15
CA VAL A 42 2.27 4.66 -3.25
C VAL A 42 1.99 5.57 -4.45
N LYS A 43 2.57 5.23 -5.60
CA LYS A 43 2.32 5.96 -6.84
C LYS A 43 0.88 5.72 -7.30
N ILE A 44 0.19 6.78 -7.74
CA ILE A 44 -1.18 6.70 -8.27
C ILE A 44 -1.20 5.89 -9.56
N THR A 45 -0.18 6.07 -10.40
CA THR A 45 -0.05 5.38 -11.68
C THR A 45 1.35 4.82 -11.79
N PRO A 46 1.57 3.56 -11.39
CA PRO A 46 2.81 2.88 -11.68
C PRO A 46 2.84 2.50 -13.15
N SER A 47 3.94 2.81 -13.83
CA SER A 47 4.21 2.34 -15.19
C SER A 47 4.68 0.87 -15.20
N ASP A 48 5.06 0.32 -14.04
CA ASP A 48 5.66 -1.00 -13.92
C ASP A 48 4.66 -2.10 -13.47
N PRO A 49 4.58 -3.24 -14.19
CA PRO A 49 3.81 -4.43 -13.81
C PRO A 49 4.22 -5.05 -12.47
N ASN A 50 5.46 -4.84 -12.05
CA ASN A 50 5.97 -5.43 -10.80
C ASN A 50 5.93 -4.45 -9.63
N TYR A 51 5.42 -3.24 -9.83
CA TYR A 51 5.39 -2.22 -8.77
C TYR A 51 4.60 -2.68 -7.54
N ILE A 52 3.41 -3.26 -7.75
CA ILE A 52 2.54 -3.72 -6.66
C ILE A 52 3.18 -4.87 -5.89
N THR A 53 3.73 -5.86 -6.59
CA THR A 53 4.39 -7.01 -5.95
C THR A 53 5.56 -6.55 -5.07
N ASN A 54 6.40 -5.65 -5.59
CA ASN A 54 7.51 -5.08 -4.83
C ASN A 54 7.00 -4.25 -3.64
N LEU A 55 5.94 -3.47 -3.83
CA LEU A 55 5.33 -2.66 -2.77
C LEU A 55 4.76 -3.53 -1.65
N LYS A 56 4.01 -4.59 -1.99
CA LYS A 56 3.50 -5.59 -1.04
C LYS A 56 4.64 -6.24 -0.26
N GLY A 57 5.70 -6.67 -0.96
CA GLY A 57 6.90 -7.23 -0.33
C GLY A 57 7.57 -6.25 0.63
N GLN A 58 7.68 -4.97 0.26
CA GLN A 58 8.22 -3.95 1.15
C GLN A 58 7.30 -3.63 2.32
N LEU A 59 5.99 -3.58 2.13
CA LEU A 59 5.03 -3.36 3.20
C LEU A 59 5.11 -4.51 4.21
N ARG A 60 5.16 -5.76 3.74
CA ARG A 60 5.27 -6.95 4.59
C ARG A 60 6.57 -7.01 5.40
N ARG A 61 7.69 -6.49 4.88
CA ARG A 61 8.99 -6.51 5.56
C ARG A 61 9.24 -5.28 6.43
N SER A 62 8.84 -4.09 5.97
CA SER A 62 9.22 -2.81 6.58
C SER A 62 8.11 -2.19 7.41
N THR A 63 6.90 -2.76 7.43
CA THR A 63 5.77 -2.15 8.13
C THR A 63 4.92 -3.19 8.86
N CYS A 64 3.96 -2.73 9.65
CA CYS A 64 3.02 -3.60 10.37
C CYS A 64 1.89 -4.14 9.49
N TRP A 65 1.94 -3.92 8.16
CA TRP A 65 0.91 -4.36 7.24
C TRP A 65 0.93 -5.89 7.15
N LYS A 66 -0.16 -6.52 7.58
CA LYS A 66 -0.36 -7.96 7.44
C LYS A 66 -1.27 -8.17 6.27
N GLU A 67 -0.77 -8.75 5.19
CA GLU A 67 -1.62 -9.16 4.07
C GLU A 67 -2.73 -10.07 4.62
N VAL A 68 -3.98 -9.59 4.63
CA VAL A 68 -5.12 -10.37 5.11
C VAL A 68 -5.39 -11.40 4.01
N GLY A 69 -4.66 -12.52 4.10
CA GLY A 69 -4.86 -13.66 3.21
C GLY A 69 -6.29 -14.15 3.38
N LYS A 70 -7.10 -13.98 2.33
CA LYS A 70 -8.35 -14.68 2.15
C LYS A 70 -8.09 -16.03 1.48
#